data_AF-A0A8B7E416-F1
#
_entry.id   AF-A0A8B7E416-F1
#
_cell.length_a   1.000
_cell.length_b   1.000
_cell.length_c   1.000
_cell.angle_alpha   90.00
_cell.angle_beta   90.00
_cell.angle_gamma   90.00
#
_symmetry.space_group_name_H-M   'P 1'
#
loop_
_entity.id
_entity.type
_entity.pdbx_description
1 polymer ?
#
loop_
_entity_poly.entity_id
_entity_poly.type
_entity_poly.pdbx_seq_one_letter_code
_entity_poly.pdbx_strand_id
1 'polypeptide(L)'
;MTGNHVDRAMNQNFFKHIRNYDACLSFASFTARIAHPSDHGPPCFRICVQIVHRVGNLRPDQNVLPAYCQLYVYDPNTALNFRMEQNDCCIRELMEFLQTIISQENPFALAFKNMAEIEDEEVRQAALEGRPTSIVKMSLLEGGDRRRYNLPSHEEVAIVFVGDDGAPPPSREVVIYPRGQALKTISSMSANLDPMIYPIFFPRGDAGWHEQLEHHPDRATRVRNRVTLSQYYNYRLSYAVDAYVKIKGQRLAFIRNNQNRLRSEQYDTLYEHVNNAANNLNVKPGRVVILPSSYVGSPRALKGNFEDAMAIIKRYGKPDLFITFTCNPKWKEITENLNPEVVHRLPGDVKTYLSSDSIETDDHNEIHNFPVEFLNTLTQSGMPVHCLKLKIGAVIMLLRNLDLKGGLCNGTRLMVRALHNNYIDGEVLTGVSAGNRVFVPRVQLAPSDSNLPFTLKRRQFPVRLAYSMTINKSQGQTFDKVDVCVCICLLICV
;
A
#
# COMPACT_ATOMS: atom_id res chain seq x y z
N MET A 1 -5.20 21.60 -10.76
CA MET A 1 -5.90 21.61 -12.05
C MET A 1 -7.38 21.87 -11.81
N THR A 2 -7.83 23.08 -12.08
CA THR A 2 -9.23 23.47 -12.16
C THR A 2 -9.42 24.10 -13.54
N GLY A 3 -10.34 23.57 -14.34
CA GLY A 3 -10.88 24.27 -15.51
C GLY A 3 -10.42 23.75 -16.88
N ASN A 4 -11.42 23.27 -17.64
CA ASN A 4 -11.54 23.23 -19.11
C ASN A 4 -10.81 22.11 -19.86
N HIS A 5 -11.60 21.11 -20.27
CA HIS A 5 -11.27 20.00 -21.17
C HIS A 5 -9.89 19.37 -20.95
N VAL A 6 -9.73 18.66 -19.83
CA VAL A 6 -8.70 17.62 -19.79
C VAL A 6 -9.10 16.59 -20.85
N ASP A 7 -8.33 16.49 -21.92
CA ASP A 7 -8.54 15.50 -22.96
C ASP A 7 -8.65 14.13 -22.29
N ARG A 8 -9.85 13.55 -22.37
CA ARG A 8 -10.20 12.31 -21.65
C ARG A 8 -9.25 11.19 -22.05
N ALA A 9 -8.75 11.21 -23.29
CA ALA A 9 -7.76 10.28 -23.79
C ALA A 9 -6.40 10.45 -23.09
N MET A 10 -5.92 11.69 -22.94
CA MET A 10 -4.67 11.98 -22.22
C MET A 10 -4.73 11.56 -20.76
N ASN A 11 -5.83 11.86 -20.08
CA ASN A 11 -6.04 11.49 -18.68
C ASN A 11 -6.06 9.96 -18.49
N GLN A 12 -6.81 9.25 -19.36
CA GLN A 12 -6.86 7.79 -19.33
C GLN A 12 -5.50 7.16 -19.63
N ASN A 13 -4.77 7.68 -20.62
CA ASN A 13 -3.42 7.20 -20.93
C ASN A 13 -2.46 7.45 -19.76
N PHE A 14 -2.49 8.65 -19.18
CA PHE A 14 -1.66 9.01 -18.03
C PHE A 14 -1.84 8.03 -16.87
N PHE A 15 -3.08 7.81 -16.39
CA PHE A 15 -3.28 6.92 -15.25
C PHE A 15 -2.99 5.46 -15.59
N LYS A 16 -3.22 5.04 -16.84
CA LYS A 16 -2.91 3.68 -17.30
C LYS A 16 -1.39 3.43 -17.38
N HIS A 17 -0.62 4.44 -17.79
CA HIS A 17 0.82 4.35 -18.08
C HIS A 17 1.68 5.22 -17.16
N ILE A 18 1.17 5.62 -15.99
CA ILE A 18 1.86 6.54 -15.06
C ILE A 18 3.26 6.08 -14.68
N ARG A 19 3.46 4.76 -14.58
CA ARG A 19 4.78 4.17 -14.28
C ARG A 19 5.77 4.36 -15.42
N ASN A 20 5.33 4.32 -16.67
CA ASN A 20 6.18 4.59 -17.83
C ASN A 20 6.58 6.06 -17.85
N TYR A 21 5.63 6.98 -17.65
CA TYR A 21 5.91 8.41 -17.55
C TYR A 21 6.91 8.73 -16.43
N ASP A 22 6.70 8.18 -15.25
CA ASP A 22 7.56 8.43 -14.09
C ASP A 22 8.95 7.78 -14.26
N ALA A 23 9.01 6.55 -14.77
CA ALA A 23 10.27 5.88 -15.07
C ALA A 23 11.10 6.63 -16.11
N CYS A 24 10.46 7.21 -17.14
CA CYS A 24 11.15 8.07 -18.10
C CYS A 24 11.83 9.23 -17.37
N LEU A 25 11.09 9.93 -16.51
CA LEU A 25 11.55 11.14 -15.82
C LEU A 25 12.53 10.85 -14.68
N SER A 26 12.64 9.61 -14.22
CA SER A 26 13.52 9.26 -13.09
C SER A 26 15.00 9.62 -13.33
N PHE A 27 15.65 10.14 -12.30
CA PHE A 27 17.08 10.49 -12.31
C PHE A 27 17.97 9.30 -11.93
N ALA A 28 17.41 8.31 -11.25
CA ALA A 28 18.14 7.13 -10.81
C ALA A 28 17.46 5.85 -11.30
N SER A 29 18.28 4.85 -11.59
CA SER A 29 17.81 3.53 -11.98
C SER A 29 17.32 2.74 -10.77
N PHE A 30 16.26 1.95 -10.98
CA PHE A 30 15.80 0.93 -10.06
C PHE A 30 16.31 -0.43 -10.54
N THR A 31 17.21 -1.06 -9.79
CA THR A 31 17.74 -2.39 -10.14
C THR A 31 17.39 -3.40 -9.06
N ALA A 32 16.81 -4.52 -9.47
CA ALA A 32 16.56 -5.67 -8.61
C ALA A 32 17.00 -6.95 -9.32
N ARG A 33 17.59 -7.90 -8.59
CA ARG A 33 17.82 -9.25 -9.12
C ARG A 33 16.49 -9.99 -9.06
N ILE A 34 15.83 -10.12 -10.22
CA ILE A 34 14.55 -10.81 -10.33
C ILE A 34 14.82 -12.28 -10.62
N ALA A 35 14.24 -13.17 -9.81
CA ALA A 35 14.12 -14.58 -10.11
C ALA A 35 12.66 -14.90 -10.41
N HIS A 36 12.43 -15.65 -11.49
CA HIS A 36 11.12 -16.21 -11.78
C HIS A 36 10.92 -17.45 -10.90
N PRO A 37 9.82 -17.56 -10.15
CA PRO A 37 9.46 -18.82 -9.52
C PRO A 37 9.15 -19.86 -10.61
N SER A 38 9.37 -21.13 -10.29
CA SER A 38 9.00 -22.28 -11.12
C SER A 38 7.52 -22.23 -11.54
N ASP A 39 7.22 -22.71 -12.75
CA ASP A 39 6.03 -22.47 -13.60
C ASP A 39 4.64 -22.83 -13.04
N HIS A 40 4.49 -23.05 -11.74
CA HIS A 40 3.23 -23.43 -11.10
C HIS A 40 2.85 -22.41 -10.03
N GLY A 41 2.09 -21.38 -10.43
CA GLY A 41 1.51 -20.40 -9.52
C GLY A 41 1.07 -19.11 -10.22
N PRO A 42 0.41 -18.18 -9.48
CA PRO A 42 0.14 -16.84 -9.99
C PRO A 42 1.43 -16.15 -10.44
N PRO A 43 1.40 -15.19 -11.38
CA PRO A 43 2.58 -14.46 -11.81
C PRO A 43 3.18 -13.68 -10.63
N CYS A 44 4.24 -14.24 -10.05
CA CYS A 44 5.00 -13.65 -8.97
C CYS A 44 6.41 -13.37 -9.49
N PHE A 45 7.02 -12.24 -9.14
CA PHE A 45 8.44 -12.03 -9.32
C PHE A 45 9.11 -12.04 -7.96
N ARG A 46 10.22 -12.78 -7.83
CA ARG A 46 10.99 -12.84 -6.58
C ARG A 46 12.16 -11.88 -6.70
N ILE A 47 12.17 -10.83 -5.87
CA ILE A 47 13.36 -10.01 -5.71
C ILE A 47 14.33 -10.78 -4.82
N CYS A 48 15.44 -11.23 -5.39
CA CYS A 48 16.55 -11.82 -4.66
C CYS A 48 17.52 -10.72 -4.22
N VAL A 49 18.02 -10.82 -2.99
CA VAL A 49 18.97 -9.86 -2.39
C VAL A 49 18.30 -8.52 -2.03
N GLN A 50 18.81 -7.38 -2.50
CA GLN A 50 18.41 -6.04 -2.10
C GLN A 50 18.10 -5.23 -3.36
N ILE A 51 17.07 -4.37 -3.30
CA ILE A 51 16.83 -3.36 -4.33
C ILE A 51 17.96 -2.33 -4.23
N VAL A 52 18.63 -2.10 -5.36
CA VAL A 52 19.73 -1.14 -5.46
C VAL A 52 19.29 -0.02 -6.39
N HIS A 53 19.41 1.21 -5.91
CA HIS A 53 19.19 2.40 -6.72
C HIS A 53 20.53 2.94 -7.15
N ARG A 54 20.73 3.11 -8.46
CA ARG A 54 22.01 3.57 -9.00
C ARG A 54 21.85 4.82 -9.83
N VAL A 55 22.79 5.74 -9.66
CA VAL A 55 22.88 6.95 -10.48
C VAL A 55 24.02 6.77 -11.48
N GLY A 56 23.74 7.12 -12.72
CA GLY A 56 24.67 7.09 -13.83
C GLY A 56 25.73 8.19 -13.76
N ASN A 57 26.76 8.05 -14.59
CA ASN A 57 27.63 9.18 -14.93
C ASN A 57 26.81 10.27 -15.64
N LEU A 58 27.27 11.50 -15.59
CA LEU A 58 26.59 12.65 -16.18
C LEU A 58 26.34 12.48 -17.69
N ARG A 59 27.30 11.89 -18.40
CA ARG A 59 27.23 11.56 -19.83
C ARG A 59 27.32 10.04 -20.05
N PRO A 60 26.67 9.50 -21.10
CA PRO A 60 26.75 8.08 -21.42
C PRO A 60 28.14 7.65 -21.92
N ASP A 61 28.45 6.36 -21.75
CA ASP A 61 29.65 5.75 -22.33
C ASP A 61 29.56 5.69 -23.86
N GLN A 62 30.69 5.45 -24.51
CA GLN A 62 30.77 5.43 -25.98
C GLN A 62 29.83 4.34 -26.52
N ASN A 63 28.96 4.71 -27.47
CA ASN A 63 27.96 3.81 -28.08
C ASN A 63 26.84 3.31 -27.15
N VAL A 64 26.63 3.94 -25.99
CA VAL A 64 25.50 3.63 -25.09
C VAL A 64 24.46 4.75 -25.20
N LEU A 65 23.18 4.38 -25.31
CA LEU A 65 22.09 5.35 -25.31
C LEU A 65 21.96 6.03 -23.93
N PRO A 66 21.68 7.35 -23.89
CA PRO A 66 21.51 8.05 -22.62
C PRO A 66 20.26 7.57 -21.87
N ALA A 67 20.35 7.46 -20.55
CA ALA A 67 19.25 7.04 -19.70
C ALA A 67 19.20 7.82 -18.37
N TYR A 68 18.01 7.87 -17.77
CA TYR A 68 17.76 8.46 -16.45
C TYR A 68 18.27 9.92 -16.35
N CYS A 69 19.12 10.22 -15.37
CA CYS A 69 19.71 11.56 -15.16
C CYS A 69 20.40 12.14 -16.39
N GLN A 70 20.95 11.31 -17.27
CA GLN A 70 21.69 11.76 -18.46
C GLN A 70 20.78 12.51 -19.44
N LEU A 71 19.48 12.20 -19.47
CA LEU A 71 18.52 12.86 -20.34
C LEU A 71 18.30 14.34 -20.01
N TYR A 72 18.69 14.79 -18.82
CA TYR A 72 18.60 16.20 -18.41
C TYR A 72 19.77 17.06 -18.89
N VAL A 73 20.79 16.43 -19.49
CA VAL A 73 21.95 17.11 -20.09
C VAL A 73 21.71 17.49 -21.55
N TYR A 74 20.82 16.74 -22.24
CA TYR A 74 20.52 16.96 -23.65
C TYR A 74 19.51 18.10 -23.84
N ASP A 75 19.43 18.63 -25.05
CA ASP A 75 18.37 19.57 -25.40
C ASP A 75 16.98 18.91 -25.22
N PRO A 76 15.95 19.69 -24.87
CA PRO A 76 14.64 19.14 -24.53
C PRO A 76 14.02 18.27 -25.62
N ASN A 77 14.25 18.57 -26.90
CA ASN A 77 13.66 17.84 -28.03
C ASN A 77 14.36 16.50 -28.25
N THR A 78 15.69 16.48 -28.17
CA THR A 78 16.49 15.25 -28.23
C THR A 78 16.19 14.34 -27.03
N ALA A 79 16.13 14.91 -25.82
CA ALA A 79 15.74 14.17 -24.63
C ALA A 79 14.34 13.56 -24.76
N LEU A 80 13.39 14.32 -25.31
CA LEU A 80 12.03 13.84 -25.57
C LEU A 80 12.04 12.67 -26.56
N ASN A 81 12.80 12.75 -27.64
CA ASN A 81 12.90 11.66 -28.61
C ASN A 81 13.42 10.37 -27.96
N PHE A 82 14.51 10.45 -27.17
CA PHE A 82 15.03 9.28 -26.46
C PHE A 82 14.02 8.68 -25.46
N ARG A 83 13.22 9.52 -24.78
CA ARG A 83 12.16 9.05 -23.88
C ARG A 83 11.07 8.30 -24.65
N MET A 84 10.69 8.81 -25.82
CA MET A 84 9.63 8.26 -26.64
C MET A 84 10.03 6.95 -27.34
N GLU A 85 11.28 6.82 -27.79
CA GLU A 85 11.79 5.60 -28.45
C GLU A 85 11.63 4.32 -27.60
N GLN A 86 11.61 4.46 -26.27
CA GLN A 86 11.45 3.33 -25.35
C GLN A 86 10.03 3.21 -24.78
N ASN A 87 9.12 4.13 -25.13
CA ASN A 87 7.80 4.27 -24.49
C ASN A 87 6.70 4.62 -25.50
N ASP A 88 6.54 3.80 -26.53
CA ASP A 88 5.48 3.93 -27.55
C ASP A 88 4.05 3.98 -26.99
N CYS A 89 3.86 3.49 -25.75
CA CYS A 89 2.56 3.54 -25.07
C CYS A 89 2.19 4.91 -24.50
N CYS A 90 3.16 5.82 -24.36
CA CYS A 90 2.96 7.15 -23.83
C CYS A 90 2.56 8.12 -24.97
N ILE A 91 1.73 9.10 -24.63
CA ILE A 91 1.43 10.26 -25.48
C ILE A 91 2.58 11.27 -25.41
N ARG A 92 3.09 11.68 -26.58
CA ARG A 92 4.26 12.56 -26.75
C ARG A 92 4.03 13.94 -26.15
N GLU A 93 2.90 14.56 -26.44
CA GLU A 93 2.53 15.90 -25.94
C GLU A 93 2.49 15.93 -24.41
N LEU A 94 1.98 14.85 -23.80
CA LEU A 94 1.94 14.73 -22.35
C LEU A 94 3.33 14.51 -21.76
N MET A 95 4.19 13.72 -22.42
CA MET A 95 5.58 13.53 -22.00
C MET A 95 6.35 14.85 -22.06
N GLU A 96 6.18 15.64 -23.12
CA GLU A 96 6.79 16.95 -23.29
C GLU A 96 6.34 17.93 -22.18
N PHE A 97 5.04 17.95 -21.88
CA PHE A 97 4.49 18.77 -20.80
C PHE A 97 5.11 18.40 -19.43
N LEU A 98 5.14 17.11 -19.10
CA LEU A 98 5.72 16.63 -17.83
C LEU A 98 7.22 16.90 -17.77
N GLN A 99 7.96 16.65 -18.86
CA GLN A 99 9.38 16.95 -18.95
C GLN A 99 9.66 18.44 -18.71
N THR A 100 8.85 19.32 -19.30
CA THR A 100 9.00 20.77 -19.15
C THR A 100 8.85 21.18 -17.68
N ILE A 101 7.81 20.68 -16.99
CA ILE A 101 7.61 20.95 -15.56
C ILE A 101 8.82 20.49 -14.75
N ILE A 102 9.26 19.24 -14.93
CA ILE A 102 10.39 18.70 -14.17
C ILE A 102 11.67 19.47 -14.48
N SER A 103 11.91 19.84 -15.74
CA SER A 103 13.16 20.51 -16.13
C SER A 103 13.24 21.96 -15.63
N GLN A 104 12.09 22.60 -15.38
CA GLN A 104 12.01 23.98 -14.90
C GLN A 104 11.94 24.07 -13.37
N GLU A 105 11.16 23.20 -12.73
CA GLU A 105 10.87 23.29 -11.29
C GLU A 105 11.70 22.35 -10.43
N ASN A 106 12.27 21.28 -10.98
CA ASN A 106 12.94 20.27 -10.18
C ASN A 106 14.42 20.67 -9.90
N PRO A 107 14.84 20.82 -8.63
CA PRO A 107 16.21 21.20 -8.30
C PRO A 107 17.23 20.15 -8.75
N PHE A 108 16.87 18.86 -8.82
CA PHE A 108 17.76 17.83 -9.34
C PHE A 108 17.99 18.02 -10.85
N ALA A 109 16.93 18.28 -11.64
CA ALA A 109 17.08 18.56 -13.07
C ALA A 109 17.97 19.77 -13.33
N LEU A 110 17.75 20.85 -12.58
CA LEU A 110 18.56 22.06 -12.65
C LEU A 110 20.02 21.79 -12.25
N ALA A 111 20.26 21.00 -11.20
CA ALA A 111 21.61 20.62 -10.77
C ALA A 111 22.35 19.79 -11.85
N PHE A 112 21.69 18.81 -12.47
CA PHE A 112 22.28 18.05 -13.58
C PHE A 112 22.61 18.91 -14.79
N LYS A 113 21.73 19.86 -15.14
CA LYS A 113 21.96 20.80 -16.23
C LYS A 113 23.14 21.74 -15.94
N ASN A 114 23.15 22.36 -14.76
CA ASN A 114 24.24 23.26 -14.32
C ASN A 114 25.59 22.53 -14.29
N MET A 115 25.62 21.30 -13.76
CA MET A 115 26.83 20.48 -13.75
C MET A 115 27.38 20.19 -15.15
N ALA A 116 26.51 19.96 -16.14
CA ALA A 116 26.93 19.76 -17.52
C ALA A 116 27.50 21.04 -18.16
N GLU A 117 26.90 22.19 -17.88
CA GLU A 117 27.39 23.50 -18.33
C GLU A 117 28.78 23.81 -17.73
N ILE A 118 28.99 23.50 -16.44
CA ILE A 118 30.29 23.64 -15.77
C ILE A 118 31.32 22.68 -16.39
N GLU A 119 30.97 21.42 -16.65
CA GLU A 119 31.86 20.47 -17.31
C GLU A 119 32.28 20.97 -18.70
N ASP A 120 31.34 21.50 -19.49
CA ASP A 120 31.61 22.03 -20.83
C ASP A 120 32.44 23.32 -20.81
N GLU A 121 32.28 24.19 -19.82
CA GLU A 121 33.14 25.37 -19.62
C GLU A 121 34.56 24.96 -19.20
N GLU A 122 34.68 24.02 -18.26
CA GLU A 122 35.97 23.52 -17.78
C GLU A 122 36.78 22.85 -18.91
N VAL A 123 36.12 22.07 -19.78
CA VAL A 123 36.76 21.49 -20.98
C VAL A 123 37.24 22.59 -21.93
N ARG A 124 36.45 23.65 -22.13
CA ARG A 124 36.84 24.79 -22.99
C ARG A 124 38.00 25.57 -22.41
N GLN A 125 37.99 25.87 -21.11
CA GLN A 125 39.08 26.58 -20.43
C GLN A 125 40.36 25.76 -20.41
N ALA A 126 40.29 24.47 -20.10
CA ALA A 126 41.45 23.59 -20.12
C ALA A 126 42.11 23.51 -21.51
N ALA A 127 41.29 23.49 -22.57
CA ALA A 127 41.78 23.51 -23.94
C ALA A 127 42.44 24.84 -24.33
N LEU A 128 41.93 25.97 -23.82
CA LEU A 128 42.53 27.30 -24.03
C LEU A 128 43.84 27.47 -23.27
N GLU A 129 43.92 26.94 -22.05
CA GLU A 129 45.09 27.02 -21.17
C GLU A 129 46.14 25.93 -21.44
N GLY A 130 45.84 24.95 -22.30
CA GLY A 130 46.73 23.83 -22.62
C GLY A 130 46.98 22.90 -21.42
N ARG A 131 46.08 22.87 -20.45
CA ARG A 131 46.17 22.04 -19.24
C ARG A 131 45.28 20.80 -19.33
N PRO A 132 45.56 19.74 -18.56
CA PRO A 132 44.61 18.65 -18.41
C PRO A 132 43.29 19.14 -17.79
N THR A 133 42.18 18.55 -18.21
CA THR A 133 40.85 18.83 -17.68
C THR A 133 40.74 18.37 -16.23
N SER A 134 40.29 19.27 -15.35
CA SER A 134 40.11 18.92 -13.94
C SER A 134 38.83 18.10 -13.75
N ILE A 135 38.85 17.21 -12.74
CA ILE A 135 37.69 16.37 -12.45
C ILE A 135 36.66 17.19 -11.66
N VAL A 136 35.60 17.61 -12.34
CA VAL A 136 34.44 18.25 -11.71
C VAL A 136 33.56 17.17 -11.06
N LYS A 137 33.09 17.39 -9.84
CA LYS A 137 32.21 16.45 -9.12
C LYS A 137 30.99 17.18 -8.58
N MET A 138 29.83 16.54 -8.67
CA MET A 138 28.60 17.02 -8.04
C MET A 138 28.28 16.17 -6.81
N SER A 139 28.02 16.82 -5.68
CA SER A 139 27.53 16.16 -4.46
C SER A 139 26.11 16.58 -4.16
N LEU A 140 25.19 15.62 -4.04
CA LEU A 140 23.82 15.86 -3.61
C LEU A 140 23.78 15.88 -2.08
N LEU A 141 23.40 17.03 -1.53
CA LEU A 141 23.31 17.24 -0.10
C LEU A 141 22.04 16.60 0.46
N GLU A 142 22.17 15.92 1.60
CA GLU A 142 21.01 15.58 2.42
C GLU A 142 20.69 16.81 3.29
N GLY A 143 19.73 17.62 2.84
CA GLY A 143 19.47 18.98 3.35
C GLY A 143 19.42 19.10 4.88
N GLY A 144 20.07 20.16 5.40
CA GLY A 144 20.16 20.51 6.82
C GLY A 144 19.26 21.67 7.27
N ASP A 145 18.76 22.53 6.36
CA ASP A 145 17.93 23.68 6.74
C ASP A 145 16.43 23.37 6.58
N ARG A 146 15.70 23.56 7.68
CA ARG A 146 14.32 23.11 7.89
C ARG A 146 13.42 24.27 8.32
N ARG A 147 13.36 25.33 7.52
CA ARG A 147 12.24 26.26 7.63
C ARG A 147 11.11 25.78 6.74
N ARG A 148 10.02 25.39 7.40
CA ARG A 148 8.71 25.11 6.80
C ARG A 148 8.41 26.27 5.82
N TYR A 149 8.06 25.93 4.57
CA TYR A 149 7.62 26.82 3.46
C TYR A 149 8.64 27.25 2.37
N ASN A 150 9.94 26.97 2.47
CA ASN A 150 10.86 27.32 1.37
C ASN A 150 10.93 26.21 0.29
N LEU A 151 10.94 26.60 -0.98
CA LEU A 151 11.18 25.72 -2.12
C LEU A 151 12.68 25.41 -2.20
N PRO A 152 13.08 24.13 -2.32
CA PRO A 152 14.49 23.77 -2.41
C PRO A 152 15.11 24.35 -3.70
N SER A 153 16.25 25.02 -3.56
CA SER A 153 17.02 25.51 -4.72
C SER A 153 18.05 24.47 -5.20
N HIS A 154 18.52 24.60 -6.44
CA HIS A 154 19.56 23.71 -6.96
C HIS A 154 20.89 23.85 -6.21
N GLU A 155 21.21 25.05 -5.70
CA GLU A 155 22.40 25.30 -4.86
C GLU A 155 22.28 24.65 -3.47
N GLU A 156 21.06 24.53 -2.93
CA GLU A 156 20.80 23.86 -1.65
C GLU A 156 20.85 22.33 -1.75
N VAL A 157 20.50 21.79 -2.91
CA VAL A 157 20.39 20.34 -3.15
C VAL A 157 21.69 19.76 -3.70
N ALA A 158 22.53 20.56 -4.37
CA ALA A 158 23.76 20.10 -4.97
C ALA A 158 24.90 21.13 -4.84
N ILE A 159 26.10 20.65 -4.53
CA ILE A 159 27.35 21.43 -4.62
C ILE A 159 28.24 20.83 -5.71
N VAL A 160 28.76 21.70 -6.57
CA VAL A 160 29.77 21.35 -7.59
C VAL A 160 31.14 21.80 -7.11
N PHE A 161 32.14 20.94 -7.20
CA PHE A 161 33.52 21.25 -6.85
C PHE A 161 34.50 20.75 -7.90
N VAL A 162 35.59 21.51 -8.05
CA VAL A 162 36.76 21.17 -8.87
C VAL A 162 37.89 20.89 -7.90
N GLY A 163 38.46 19.68 -7.93
CA GLY A 163 39.52 19.30 -6.99
C GLY A 163 40.68 18.62 -7.67
N ASP A 164 41.89 19.02 -7.31
CA ASP A 164 43.15 18.44 -7.80
C ASP A 164 43.38 17.03 -7.23
N ASP A 165 42.91 16.78 -6.01
CA ASP A 165 43.17 15.54 -5.25
C ASP A 165 41.97 14.58 -5.23
N GLY A 166 40.82 15.03 -5.75
CA GLY A 166 39.60 14.23 -5.81
C GLY A 166 38.99 13.79 -4.47
N ALA A 167 39.45 14.28 -3.32
CA ALA A 167 38.91 13.89 -2.01
C ALA A 167 37.48 14.45 -1.79
N PRO A 168 36.48 13.60 -1.48
CA PRO A 168 35.11 14.04 -1.21
C PRO A 168 34.95 14.65 0.20
N PRO A 169 33.87 15.42 0.46
CA PRO A 169 33.50 15.84 1.81
C PRO A 169 33.28 14.62 2.75
N PRO A 170 33.52 14.74 4.06
CA PRO A 170 33.40 13.64 5.03
C PRO A 170 31.97 13.14 5.30
N SER A 171 30.96 13.70 4.63
CA SER A 171 29.53 13.38 4.78
C SER A 171 29.08 12.22 3.87
N ARG A 172 27.94 11.60 4.24
CA ARG A 172 27.33 10.48 3.49
C ARG A 172 26.50 11.00 2.32
N GLU A 173 27.17 11.55 1.30
CA GLU A 173 26.51 12.20 0.15
C GLU A 173 26.51 11.32 -1.11
N VAL A 174 25.51 11.51 -1.98
CA VAL A 174 25.48 10.91 -3.32
C VAL A 174 26.35 11.79 -4.22
N VAL A 175 27.48 11.25 -4.69
CA VAL A 175 28.44 11.96 -5.53
C VAL A 175 28.29 11.43 -6.94
N ILE A 176 28.20 12.33 -7.91
CA ILE A 176 28.12 12.03 -9.34
C ILE A 176 29.42 12.49 -9.97
N TYR A 177 30.02 11.56 -10.72
CA TYR A 177 31.30 11.73 -11.38
C TYR A 177 31.11 11.99 -12.88
N PRO A 178 32.11 12.62 -13.52
CA PRO A 178 32.17 12.68 -14.97
C PRO A 178 32.45 11.28 -15.53
N ARG A 179 32.36 11.16 -16.85
CA ARG A 179 32.43 9.90 -17.61
C ARG A 179 33.60 8.99 -17.16
N GLY A 180 33.33 7.69 -17.02
CA GLY A 180 34.37 6.66 -16.82
C GLY A 180 34.51 6.10 -15.41
N GLN A 181 33.69 6.51 -14.44
CA GLN A 181 33.65 5.90 -13.11
C GLN A 181 32.52 4.90 -12.94
N ALA A 182 32.64 4.04 -11.93
CA ALA A 182 31.64 3.04 -11.58
C ALA A 182 30.37 3.70 -11.02
N LEU A 183 29.20 3.13 -11.36
CA LEU A 183 27.90 3.58 -10.88
C LEU A 183 27.85 3.64 -9.34
N LYS A 184 27.37 4.77 -8.80
CA LYS A 184 27.19 4.92 -7.35
C LYS A 184 25.82 4.43 -6.90
N THR A 185 25.78 3.71 -5.78
CA THR A 185 24.55 3.27 -5.15
C THR A 185 24.02 4.34 -4.19
N ILE A 186 22.75 4.72 -4.33
CA ILE A 186 22.07 5.58 -3.37
C ILE A 186 21.60 4.74 -2.17
N SER A 187 21.80 5.26 -0.96
CA SER A 187 21.25 4.65 0.26
C SER A 187 19.73 4.60 0.20
N SER A 188 19.14 3.45 0.55
CA SER A 188 17.68 3.29 0.63
C SER A 188 17.03 4.24 1.64
N MET A 189 17.82 4.81 2.57
CA MET A 189 17.37 5.72 3.63
C MET A 189 17.65 7.19 3.32
N SER A 190 18.14 7.51 2.13
CA SER A 190 18.43 8.89 1.74
C SER A 190 17.15 9.67 1.46
N ALA A 191 17.10 10.93 1.91
CA ALA A 191 15.98 11.83 1.66
C ALA A 191 15.79 12.13 0.16
N ASN A 192 16.89 12.10 -0.60
CA ASN A 192 16.90 12.44 -2.03
C ASN A 192 16.45 11.27 -2.91
N LEU A 193 16.34 10.06 -2.36
CA LEU A 193 16.03 8.88 -3.15
C LEU A 193 14.62 8.92 -3.76
N ASP A 194 13.61 9.20 -2.95
CA ASP A 194 12.22 9.25 -3.41
C ASP A 194 12.00 10.29 -4.53
N PRO A 195 12.43 11.56 -4.39
CA PRO A 195 12.26 12.53 -5.48
C PRO A 195 13.09 12.22 -6.72
N MET A 196 14.22 11.52 -6.59
CA MET A 196 15.02 11.08 -7.75
C MET A 196 14.40 9.91 -8.52
N ILE A 197 13.70 9.00 -7.83
CA ILE A 197 13.07 7.81 -8.46
C ILE A 197 11.65 8.12 -8.95
N TYR A 198 10.93 9.00 -8.25
CA TYR A 198 9.53 9.28 -8.48
C TYR A 198 9.24 10.76 -8.81
N PRO A 199 9.86 11.37 -9.86
CA PRO A 199 9.79 12.82 -10.07
C PRO A 199 8.37 13.35 -10.30
N ILE A 200 7.44 12.55 -10.83
CA ILE A 200 6.04 12.99 -11.01
C ILE A 200 5.36 13.23 -9.66
N PHE A 201 5.76 12.47 -8.63
CA PHE A 201 5.24 12.64 -7.27
C PHE A 201 5.97 13.74 -6.48
N PHE A 202 7.13 14.17 -6.97
CA PHE A 202 7.97 15.20 -6.36
C PHE A 202 8.45 16.19 -7.45
N PRO A 203 7.54 16.89 -8.13
CA PRO A 203 7.91 17.72 -9.29
C PRO A 203 8.90 18.82 -8.90
N ARG A 204 8.82 19.30 -7.67
CA ARG A 204 9.71 20.32 -7.09
C ARG A 204 10.89 19.75 -6.30
N GLY A 205 11.11 18.44 -6.36
CA GLY A 205 12.20 17.77 -5.65
C GLY A 205 12.09 17.80 -4.13
N ASP A 206 10.87 17.95 -3.58
CA ASP A 206 10.64 17.93 -2.13
C ASP A 206 11.26 16.68 -1.49
N ALA A 207 11.92 16.86 -0.33
CA ALA A 207 12.60 15.76 0.34
C ALA A 207 11.66 14.59 0.63
N GLY A 208 12.15 13.38 0.36
CA GLY A 208 11.53 12.13 0.75
C GLY A 208 11.54 11.93 2.27
N TRP A 209 11.25 10.70 2.71
CA TRP A 209 11.40 10.38 4.12
C TRP A 209 12.87 10.46 4.58
N HIS A 210 13.10 11.00 5.78
CA HIS A 210 14.39 10.95 6.47
C HIS A 210 14.21 10.81 7.99
N GLU A 211 15.25 10.36 8.71
CA GLU A 211 15.20 10.02 10.15
C GLU A 211 14.78 11.15 11.08
N GLN A 212 14.92 12.39 10.64
CA GLN A 212 14.62 13.58 11.43
C GLN A 212 13.30 14.24 10.99
N LEU A 213 12.46 13.56 10.21
CA LEU A 213 11.15 14.08 9.78
C LEU A 213 10.22 14.16 10.98
N GLU A 214 9.74 15.36 11.31
CA GLU A 214 8.88 15.58 12.47
C GLU A 214 7.39 15.51 12.12
N HIS A 215 6.57 15.11 13.09
CA HIS A 215 5.12 15.16 12.97
C HIS A 215 4.64 16.62 12.91
N HIS A 216 3.48 16.82 12.28
CA HIS A 216 2.75 18.07 12.44
C HIS A 216 2.50 18.33 13.94
N PRO A 217 2.61 19.58 14.44
CA PRO A 217 2.45 19.89 15.87
C PRO A 217 1.20 19.26 16.49
N ASP A 218 0.07 19.29 15.77
CA ASP A 218 -1.22 18.73 16.22
C ASP A 218 -1.24 17.20 16.35
N ARG A 219 -0.30 16.50 15.72
CA ARG A 219 -0.18 15.03 15.75
C ARG A 219 1.05 14.55 16.53
N ALA A 220 1.93 15.47 16.93
CA ALA A 220 3.09 15.16 17.73
C ALA A 220 2.67 14.85 19.16
N THR A 221 3.24 13.79 19.74
CA THR A 221 3.00 13.42 21.15
C THR A 221 4.30 13.52 21.90
N ARG A 222 4.26 13.73 23.23
CA ARG A 222 5.46 13.83 24.09
C ARG A 222 6.49 12.70 23.89
N VAL A 223 6.04 11.53 23.42
CA VAL A 223 6.88 10.33 23.20
C VAL A 223 7.21 10.10 21.71
N ARG A 224 6.38 10.60 20.78
CA ARG A 224 6.58 10.46 19.32
C ARG A 224 6.47 11.81 18.64
N ASN A 225 7.63 12.39 18.36
CA ASN A 225 7.76 13.63 17.60
C ASN A 225 8.16 13.40 16.14
N ARG A 226 8.55 12.17 15.76
CA ARG A 226 9.10 11.86 14.42
C ARG A 226 8.20 10.92 13.64
N VAL A 227 8.08 11.17 12.34
CA VAL A 227 7.31 10.37 11.38
C VAL A 227 8.10 9.10 11.04
N THR A 228 7.49 7.94 11.25
CA THR A 228 8.08 6.67 10.82
C THR A 228 7.89 6.44 9.32
N LEU A 229 8.77 5.66 8.70
CA LEU A 229 8.72 5.31 7.28
C LEU A 229 7.39 4.64 6.89
N SER A 230 6.84 3.81 7.80
CA SER A 230 5.52 3.20 7.63
C SER A 230 4.40 4.23 7.62
N GLN A 231 4.46 5.26 8.48
CA GLN A 231 3.46 6.33 8.48
C GLN A 231 3.59 7.21 7.23
N TYR A 232 4.82 7.46 6.77
CA TYR A 232 5.08 8.24 5.57
C TYR A 232 4.49 7.59 4.31
N TYR A 233 4.70 6.28 4.14
CA TYR A 233 4.22 5.56 2.95
C TYR A 233 2.77 5.06 3.03
N ASN A 234 2.14 5.00 4.22
CA ASN A 234 0.76 4.52 4.38
C ASN A 234 -0.27 5.26 3.52
N TYR A 235 0.03 6.50 3.09
CA TYR A 235 -0.86 7.32 2.27
C TYR A 235 -0.45 7.40 0.79
N ARG A 236 0.63 6.72 0.37
CA ARG A 236 1.17 6.79 -1.00
C ARG A 236 1.08 5.41 -1.67
N LEU A 237 -0.05 5.13 -2.32
CA LEU A 237 -0.37 3.83 -2.92
C LEU A 237 0.40 3.50 -4.22
N SER A 238 0.97 4.51 -4.89
CA SER A 238 1.46 4.37 -6.27
C SER A 238 2.72 3.50 -6.43
N TYR A 239 3.53 3.32 -5.36
CA TYR A 239 4.75 2.52 -5.37
C TYR A 239 4.90 1.60 -4.13
N ALA A 240 3.79 0.97 -3.75
CA ALA A 240 3.69 0.13 -2.54
C ALA A 240 4.78 -0.95 -2.40
N VAL A 241 5.30 -1.50 -3.49
CA VAL A 241 6.37 -2.52 -3.45
C VAL A 241 7.69 -1.93 -2.96
N ASP A 242 8.14 -0.83 -3.55
CA ASP A 242 9.39 -0.17 -3.14
C ASP A 242 9.26 0.39 -1.71
N ALA A 243 8.12 1.01 -1.40
CA ALA A 243 7.80 1.44 -0.03
C ALA A 243 7.88 0.27 0.97
N TYR A 244 7.30 -0.89 0.65
CA TYR A 244 7.36 -2.07 1.50
C TYR A 244 8.80 -2.56 1.72
N VAL A 245 9.60 -2.63 0.65
CA VAL A 245 11.00 -3.05 0.75
C VAL A 245 11.81 -2.05 1.56
N LYS A 246 11.61 -0.74 1.40
CA LYS A 246 12.25 0.29 2.23
C LYS A 246 11.88 0.16 3.71
N ILE A 247 10.60 -0.07 4.04
CA ILE A 247 10.13 -0.31 5.42
C ILE A 247 10.81 -1.55 6.00
N LYS A 248 10.88 -2.65 5.25
CA LYS A 248 11.55 -3.89 5.69
C LYS A 248 13.05 -3.70 5.84
N GLY A 249 13.68 -3.01 4.89
CA GLY A 249 15.10 -2.67 4.90
C GLY A 249 15.46 -1.84 6.13
N GLN A 250 14.66 -0.82 6.47
CA GLN A 250 14.87 -0.01 7.67
C GLN A 250 14.78 -0.85 8.95
N ARG A 251 13.77 -1.72 9.06
CA ARG A 251 13.64 -2.61 10.25
C ARG A 251 14.85 -3.53 10.39
N LEU A 252 15.34 -4.08 9.29
CA LEU A 252 16.54 -4.93 9.28
C LEU A 252 17.80 -4.12 9.64
N ALA A 253 17.95 -2.92 9.10
CA ALA A 253 19.06 -2.02 9.43
C ALA A 253 19.06 -1.64 10.91
N PHE A 254 17.88 -1.33 11.47
CA PHE A 254 17.72 -1.09 12.90
C PHE A 254 18.17 -2.29 13.74
N ILE A 255 17.71 -3.49 13.38
CA ILE A 255 18.10 -4.74 14.07
C ILE A 255 19.60 -4.95 13.98
N ARG A 256 20.19 -4.79 12.79
CA ARG A 256 21.64 -4.93 12.55
C ARG A 256 22.46 -3.94 13.38
N ASN A 257 22.01 -2.69 13.50
CA ASN A 257 22.75 -1.63 14.19
C ASN A 257 22.54 -1.63 15.71
N ASN A 258 21.42 -2.15 16.21
CA ASN A 258 21.06 -2.11 17.63
C ASN A 258 21.14 -3.48 18.33
N GLN A 259 21.91 -4.44 17.80
CA GLN A 259 22.06 -5.78 18.39
C GLN A 259 22.35 -5.75 19.90
N ASN A 260 23.21 -4.83 20.37
CA ASN A 260 23.59 -4.72 21.79
C ASN A 260 22.45 -4.24 22.71
N ARG A 261 21.43 -3.56 22.15
CA ARG A 261 20.28 -3.03 22.91
C ARG A 261 19.09 -3.97 22.89
N LEU A 262 19.05 -4.87 21.91
CA LEU A 262 18.01 -5.88 21.81
C LEU A 262 18.32 -6.95 22.86
N ARG A 263 17.49 -7.03 23.92
CA ARG A 263 17.61 -8.08 24.95
C ARG A 263 17.63 -9.44 24.29
N SER A 264 18.77 -10.08 24.34
CA SER A 264 19.06 -11.29 23.62
C SER A 264 19.97 -12.17 24.44
N GLU A 265 19.45 -12.56 25.59
CA GLU A 265 20.12 -13.33 26.64
C GLU A 265 20.52 -14.75 26.22
N GLN A 266 20.44 -15.12 24.93
CA GLN A 266 20.74 -16.47 24.41
C GLN A 266 21.39 -16.42 23.01
N TYR A 267 22.48 -15.66 22.87
CA TYR A 267 23.29 -15.64 21.65
C TYR A 267 24.58 -16.43 21.76
N ASP A 268 25.07 -16.72 22.96
CA ASP A 268 26.39 -17.34 23.16
C ASP A 268 26.51 -18.70 22.48
N THR A 269 25.54 -19.59 22.67
CA THR A 269 25.51 -20.93 22.06
C THR A 269 25.40 -20.88 20.53
N LEU A 270 24.68 -19.90 19.98
CA LEU A 270 24.52 -19.70 18.54
C LEU A 270 25.77 -19.06 17.92
N TYR A 271 26.39 -18.14 18.65
CA TYR A 271 27.64 -17.50 18.27
C TYR A 271 28.79 -18.51 18.25
N GLU A 272 28.88 -19.37 19.26
CA GLU A 272 29.81 -20.50 19.29
C GLU A 272 29.57 -21.47 18.13
N HIS A 273 28.33 -21.85 17.84
CA HIS A 273 28.04 -22.74 16.72
C HIS A 273 28.46 -22.14 15.37
N VAL A 274 28.17 -20.85 15.14
CA VAL A 274 28.56 -20.15 13.90
C VAL A 274 30.08 -20.03 13.80
N ASN A 275 30.77 -19.70 14.89
CA ASN A 275 32.22 -19.61 14.91
C ASN A 275 32.89 -20.98 14.71
N ASN A 276 32.36 -22.04 15.31
CA ASN A 276 32.86 -23.40 15.13
C ASN A 276 32.69 -23.86 13.67
N ALA A 277 31.54 -23.60 13.06
CA ALA A 277 31.30 -23.90 11.65
C ALA A 277 32.22 -23.09 10.72
N ALA A 278 32.45 -21.82 11.02
CA ALA A 278 33.33 -20.94 10.24
C ALA A 278 34.82 -21.35 10.36
N ASN A 279 35.25 -21.73 11.56
CA ASN A 279 36.57 -22.30 11.83
C ASN A 279 36.79 -23.61 11.05
N ASN A 280 35.79 -24.50 11.03
CA ASN A 280 35.86 -25.76 10.26
C ASN A 280 35.99 -25.53 8.75
N LEU A 281 35.52 -24.39 8.24
CA LEU A 281 35.58 -24.03 6.83
C LEU A 281 36.75 -23.07 6.50
N ASN A 282 37.59 -22.71 7.48
CA ASN A 282 38.63 -21.67 7.34
C ASN A 282 38.10 -20.33 6.81
N VAL A 283 36.84 -19.98 7.09
CA VAL A 283 36.23 -18.71 6.68
C VAL A 283 36.13 -17.81 7.91
N LYS A 284 36.52 -16.54 7.78
CA LYS A 284 36.24 -15.55 8.83
C LYS A 284 34.73 -15.28 8.89
N PRO A 285 34.05 -15.57 10.00
CA PRO A 285 32.63 -15.26 10.11
C PRO A 285 32.46 -13.74 10.06
N GLY A 286 31.58 -13.26 9.17
CA GLY A 286 31.17 -11.86 9.15
C GLY A 286 30.41 -11.48 10.43
N ARG A 287 29.97 -10.22 10.53
CA ARG A 287 29.16 -9.78 11.67
C ARG A 287 27.85 -10.58 11.73
N VAL A 288 27.73 -11.44 12.73
CA VAL A 288 26.51 -12.22 13.00
C VAL A 288 25.40 -11.26 13.42
N VAL A 289 24.29 -11.25 12.69
CA VAL A 289 23.10 -10.46 13.02
C VAL A 289 21.96 -11.42 13.28
N ILE A 290 21.44 -11.41 14.50
CA ILE A 290 20.39 -12.34 14.88
C ILE A 290 19.05 -11.61 14.86
N LEU A 291 18.08 -12.19 14.15
CA LEU A 291 16.73 -11.67 14.06
C LEU A 291 15.93 -12.11 15.29
N PRO A 292 15.22 -11.17 15.97
CA PRO A 292 14.37 -11.50 17.11
C PRO A 292 13.09 -12.22 16.67
N SER A 293 12.44 -12.95 17.57
CA SER A 293 11.14 -13.61 17.33
C SER A 293 10.02 -12.63 16.96
N SER A 294 10.13 -11.36 17.37
CA SER A 294 9.21 -10.29 16.98
C SER A 294 9.29 -9.92 15.49
N TYR A 295 10.37 -10.31 14.79
CA TYR A 295 10.46 -10.15 13.34
C TYR A 295 9.75 -11.32 12.65
N VAL A 296 8.56 -11.05 12.10
CA VAL A 296 7.74 -12.02 11.36
C VAL A 296 8.55 -12.64 10.22
N GLY A 297 8.60 -13.98 10.18
CA GLY A 297 9.37 -14.75 9.19
C GLY A 297 10.83 -15.02 9.60
N SER A 298 11.29 -14.52 10.75
CA SER A 298 12.59 -14.94 11.30
C SER A 298 12.57 -16.42 11.70
N PRO A 299 13.73 -17.10 11.73
CA PRO A 299 13.80 -18.49 12.20
C PRO A 299 13.21 -18.69 13.61
N ARG A 300 13.36 -17.70 14.50
CA ARG A 300 12.78 -17.72 15.85
C ARG A 300 11.26 -17.55 15.85
N ALA A 301 10.73 -16.67 15.00
CA ALA A 301 9.28 -16.54 14.82
C ALA A 301 8.67 -17.83 14.26
N LEU A 302 9.34 -18.45 13.28
CA LEU A 302 8.92 -19.73 12.71
C LEU A 302 8.96 -20.85 13.75
N LYS A 303 10.00 -20.89 14.59
CA LYS A 303 10.11 -21.83 15.70
C LYS A 303 8.98 -21.64 16.72
N GLY A 304 8.69 -20.40 17.12
CA GLY A 304 7.57 -20.09 18.02
C GLY A 304 6.22 -20.51 17.43
N ASN A 305 5.96 -20.16 16.17
CA ASN A 305 4.74 -20.59 15.47
C ASN A 305 4.64 -22.12 15.36
N PHE A 306 5.77 -22.80 15.18
CA PHE A 306 5.80 -24.26 15.16
C PHE A 306 5.48 -24.85 16.54
N GLU A 307 6.08 -24.32 17.61
CA GLU A 307 5.78 -24.73 18.98
C GLU A 307 4.30 -24.50 19.34
N ASP A 308 3.75 -23.35 18.95
CA ASP A 308 2.32 -23.04 19.10
C ASP A 308 1.44 -24.04 18.33
N ALA A 309 1.80 -24.35 17.08
CA ALA A 309 1.09 -25.35 16.28
C ALA A 309 1.14 -26.74 16.93
N MET A 310 2.30 -27.14 17.46
CA MET A 310 2.46 -28.41 18.16
C MET A 310 1.67 -28.45 19.47
N ALA A 311 1.53 -27.32 20.17
CA ALA A 311 0.69 -27.21 21.36
C ALA A 311 -0.80 -27.39 21.02
N ILE A 312 -1.27 -26.81 19.90
CA ILE A 312 -2.62 -27.02 19.38
C ILE A 312 -2.84 -28.50 19.04
N ILE A 313 -1.90 -29.13 18.32
CA ILE A 313 -1.97 -30.55 17.97
C ILE A 313 -2.01 -31.43 19.22
N LYS A 314 -1.20 -31.11 20.24
CA LYS A 314 -1.19 -31.84 21.51
C LYS A 314 -2.53 -31.75 22.23
N ARG A 315 -3.23 -30.61 22.16
CA ARG A 315 -4.51 -30.39 22.85
C ARG A 315 -5.70 -30.96 22.11
N TYR A 316 -5.73 -30.82 20.78
CA TYR A 316 -6.92 -31.10 19.95
C TYR A 316 -6.74 -32.27 18.99
N GLY A 317 -5.56 -32.89 18.94
CA GLY A 317 -5.24 -33.98 18.02
C GLY A 317 -4.65 -33.49 16.70
N LYS A 318 -4.23 -34.43 15.86
CA LYS A 318 -3.70 -34.13 14.53
C LYS A 318 -4.79 -33.54 13.64
N PRO A 319 -4.52 -32.45 12.88
CA PRO A 319 -5.46 -31.99 11.87
C PRO A 319 -5.48 -33.00 10.71
N ASP A 320 -6.67 -33.39 10.26
CA ASP A 320 -6.83 -34.25 9.10
C ASP A 320 -6.70 -33.46 7.78
N LEU A 321 -7.00 -32.15 7.81
CA LEU A 321 -6.96 -31.26 6.65
C LEU A 321 -6.39 -29.89 7.04
N PHE A 322 -5.57 -29.32 6.16
CA PHE A 322 -5.10 -27.92 6.24
C PHE A 322 -5.61 -27.17 5.02
N ILE A 323 -6.50 -26.20 5.20
CA ILE A 323 -7.16 -25.52 4.09
C ILE A 323 -7.01 -24.00 4.22
N THR A 324 -6.51 -23.35 3.16
CA THR A 324 -6.40 -21.90 3.04
C THR A 324 -7.46 -21.39 2.05
N PHE A 325 -8.25 -20.41 2.46
CA PHE A 325 -9.33 -19.85 1.63
C PHE A 325 -9.17 -18.35 1.40
N THR A 326 -9.45 -17.90 0.18
CA THR A 326 -9.63 -16.49 -0.18
C THR A 326 -11.07 -16.28 -0.62
N CYS A 327 -11.83 -15.45 0.10
CA CYS A 327 -13.25 -15.23 -0.16
C CYS A 327 -13.53 -13.80 -0.60
N ASN A 328 -14.22 -13.60 -1.73
CA ASN A 328 -14.79 -12.32 -2.12
C ASN A 328 -16.30 -12.32 -1.86
N PRO A 329 -16.81 -11.52 -0.91
CA PRO A 329 -18.24 -11.51 -0.56
C PRO A 329 -19.18 -11.02 -1.68
N LYS A 330 -18.64 -10.49 -2.79
CA LYS A 330 -19.41 -10.03 -3.95
C LYS A 330 -19.63 -11.11 -5.01
N TRP A 331 -19.11 -12.32 -4.83
CA TRP A 331 -19.30 -13.41 -5.79
C TRP A 331 -20.78 -13.79 -5.91
N LYS A 332 -21.20 -14.02 -7.16
CA LYS A 332 -22.60 -14.26 -7.53
C LYS A 332 -23.14 -15.50 -6.81
N GLU A 333 -22.31 -16.52 -6.73
CA GLU A 333 -22.52 -17.80 -6.08
C GLU A 333 -22.78 -17.62 -4.56
N ILE A 334 -22.11 -16.67 -3.91
CA ILE A 334 -22.34 -16.33 -2.49
C ILE A 334 -23.68 -15.62 -2.33
N THR A 335 -23.96 -14.64 -3.19
CA THR A 335 -25.21 -13.88 -3.15
C THR A 335 -26.44 -14.74 -3.46
N GLU A 336 -26.29 -15.76 -4.30
CA GLU A 336 -27.35 -16.71 -4.68
C GLU A 336 -27.59 -17.79 -3.62
N ASN A 337 -26.59 -18.22 -2.86
CA ASN A 337 -26.77 -19.18 -1.75
C ASN A 337 -27.23 -18.51 -0.44
N LEU A 338 -27.32 -17.17 -0.42
CA LEU A 338 -28.01 -16.38 0.59
C LEU A 338 -29.51 -16.18 0.24
N ASN A 339 -30.00 -16.84 -0.82
CA ASN A 339 -31.33 -16.58 -1.39
C ASN A 339 -32.48 -16.90 -0.39
N PRO A 340 -33.48 -16.02 -0.27
CA PRO A 340 -34.65 -16.16 0.61
C PRO A 340 -35.51 -17.43 0.43
N GLU A 341 -35.29 -18.25 -0.60
CA GLU A 341 -35.95 -19.54 -0.82
C GLU A 341 -35.89 -20.50 0.40
N VAL A 342 -34.86 -20.39 1.26
CA VAL A 342 -34.77 -21.18 2.50
C VAL A 342 -35.97 -20.94 3.44
N VAL A 343 -36.55 -19.73 3.43
CA VAL A 343 -37.71 -19.39 4.27
C VAL A 343 -38.97 -20.15 3.84
N HIS A 344 -39.10 -20.53 2.57
CA HIS A 344 -40.25 -21.31 2.10
C HIS A 344 -40.31 -22.71 2.72
N ARG A 345 -39.14 -23.28 3.07
CA ARG A 345 -39.02 -24.61 3.67
C ARG A 345 -39.32 -24.65 5.18
N LEU A 346 -39.36 -23.50 5.84
CA LEU A 346 -39.69 -23.45 7.27
C LEU A 346 -41.22 -23.55 7.46
N PRO A 347 -41.69 -24.24 8.52
CA PRO A 347 -43.11 -24.27 8.85
C PRO A 347 -43.61 -22.88 9.27
N GLY A 348 -44.91 -22.63 9.09
CA GLY A 348 -45.60 -21.39 9.51
C GLY A 348 -45.78 -20.35 8.40
N ASP A 349 -46.54 -19.32 8.73
CA ASP A 349 -46.94 -18.26 7.81
C ASP A 349 -45.83 -17.24 7.55
N VAL A 350 -45.69 -16.82 6.29
CA VAL A 350 -44.75 -15.77 5.91
C VAL A 350 -45.34 -14.41 6.27
N LYS A 351 -44.58 -13.61 7.03
CA LYS A 351 -44.85 -12.18 7.19
C LYS A 351 -43.91 -11.37 6.31
N THR A 352 -44.51 -10.48 5.51
CA THR A 352 -43.79 -9.61 4.58
C THR A 352 -43.70 -8.20 5.14
N TYR A 353 -42.50 -7.64 5.17
CA TYR A 353 -42.22 -6.27 5.58
C TYR A 353 -41.67 -5.48 4.40
N LEU A 354 -42.42 -4.51 3.92
CA LEU A 354 -41.97 -3.56 2.90
C LEU A 354 -41.18 -2.41 3.56
N SER A 355 -40.11 -1.98 2.89
CA SER A 355 -39.36 -0.79 3.31
C SER A 355 -40.05 0.49 2.84
N SER A 356 -39.67 1.60 3.47
CA SER A 356 -40.00 2.95 3.00
C SER A 356 -38.70 3.62 2.59
N ASP A 357 -38.60 3.96 1.30
CA ASP A 357 -37.39 4.45 0.68
C ASP A 357 -37.56 5.92 0.30
N SER A 358 -36.55 6.73 0.59
CA SER A 358 -36.48 8.15 0.25
C SER A 358 -35.08 8.53 -0.21
N ILE A 359 -34.99 9.67 -0.86
CA ILE A 359 -33.74 10.22 -1.39
C ILE A 359 -33.41 11.50 -0.63
N GLU A 360 -32.12 11.69 -0.36
CA GLU A 360 -31.55 12.97 0.04
C GLU A 360 -30.54 13.41 -1.03
N THR A 361 -30.78 14.58 -1.62
CA THR A 361 -29.97 15.22 -2.66
C THR A 361 -29.94 16.72 -2.42
N ASP A 362 -28.87 17.38 -2.85
CA ASP A 362 -28.69 18.84 -2.74
C ASP A 362 -29.54 19.61 -3.78
N ASP A 363 -30.01 18.93 -4.84
CA ASP A 363 -30.91 19.49 -5.86
C ASP A 363 -32.30 18.85 -5.80
N HIS A 364 -33.28 19.59 -5.27
CA HIS A 364 -34.66 19.12 -5.10
C HIS A 364 -35.37 18.78 -6.41
N ASN A 365 -34.90 19.28 -7.57
CA ASN A 365 -35.49 18.95 -8.87
C ASN A 365 -35.12 17.53 -9.34
N GLU A 366 -34.05 16.93 -8.82
CA GLU A 366 -33.64 15.56 -9.18
C GLU A 366 -34.49 14.48 -8.49
N ILE A 367 -35.25 14.83 -7.45
CA ILE A 367 -36.10 13.87 -6.72
C ILE A 367 -37.16 13.25 -7.64
N HIS A 368 -37.65 14.00 -8.63
CA HIS A 368 -38.63 13.52 -9.61
C HIS A 368 -38.03 12.59 -10.69
N ASN A 369 -36.70 12.58 -10.84
CA ASN A 369 -36.02 11.74 -11.82
C ASN A 369 -35.89 10.27 -11.36
N PHE A 370 -36.19 9.99 -10.09
CA PHE A 370 -36.02 8.66 -9.49
C PHE A 370 -37.34 8.16 -8.88
N PRO A 371 -38.13 7.37 -9.62
CA PRO A 371 -39.39 6.82 -9.11
C PRO A 371 -39.14 5.85 -7.95
N VAL A 372 -40.11 5.74 -7.02
CA VAL A 372 -39.99 4.89 -5.81
C VAL A 372 -39.82 3.41 -6.20
N GLU A 373 -40.41 2.98 -7.31
CA GLU A 373 -40.27 1.65 -7.89
C GLU A 373 -38.80 1.34 -8.21
N PHE A 374 -38.06 2.31 -8.76
CA PHE A 374 -36.63 2.17 -9.02
C PHE A 374 -35.86 2.06 -7.71
N LEU A 375 -36.16 2.90 -6.71
CA LEU A 375 -35.51 2.85 -5.40
C LEU A 375 -35.69 1.50 -4.70
N ASN A 376 -36.88 0.91 -4.82
CA ASN A 376 -37.20 -0.41 -4.27
C ASN A 376 -36.35 -1.54 -4.88
N THR A 377 -35.84 -1.37 -6.12
CA THR A 377 -34.94 -2.34 -6.76
C THR A 377 -33.49 -2.26 -6.24
N LEU A 378 -33.09 -1.12 -5.67
CA LEU A 378 -31.72 -0.91 -5.22
C LEU A 378 -31.47 -1.65 -3.90
N THR A 379 -30.50 -2.57 -3.90
CA THR A 379 -30.02 -3.23 -2.68
C THR A 379 -28.50 -3.10 -2.63
N GLN A 380 -28.03 -2.04 -1.97
CA GLN A 380 -26.61 -1.82 -1.78
C GLN A 380 -26.04 -2.67 -0.64
N SER A 381 -24.73 -2.89 -0.67
CA SER A 381 -24.02 -3.70 0.34
C SER A 381 -24.24 -3.16 1.75
N GLY A 382 -24.74 -4.00 2.67
CA GLY A 382 -25.00 -3.63 4.06
C GLY A 382 -26.38 -3.02 4.32
N MET A 383 -27.21 -2.85 3.29
CA MET A 383 -28.61 -2.44 3.44
C MET A 383 -29.55 -3.66 3.45
N PRO A 384 -30.66 -3.63 4.21
CA PRO A 384 -31.69 -4.64 4.12
C PRO A 384 -32.43 -4.53 2.76
N VAL A 385 -32.96 -5.66 2.30
CA VAL A 385 -33.81 -5.72 1.11
C VAL A 385 -35.11 -4.94 1.29
N HIS A 386 -35.67 -4.43 0.19
CA HIS A 386 -36.96 -3.73 0.21
C HIS A 386 -38.08 -4.64 0.72
N CYS A 387 -38.21 -5.82 0.14
CA CYS A 387 -39.21 -6.84 0.51
C CYS A 387 -38.57 -7.89 1.43
N LEU A 388 -38.72 -7.71 2.74
CA LEU A 388 -38.20 -8.63 3.74
C LEU A 388 -39.27 -9.64 4.15
N LYS A 389 -39.08 -10.91 3.80
CA LYS A 389 -39.98 -12.02 4.15
C LYS A 389 -39.39 -12.84 5.30
N LEU A 390 -40.15 -13.00 6.39
CA LEU A 390 -39.71 -13.73 7.59
C LEU A 390 -40.79 -14.72 8.05
N LYS A 391 -40.36 -15.75 8.76
CA LYS A 391 -41.22 -16.71 9.48
C LYS A 391 -40.76 -16.83 10.94
N ILE A 392 -41.67 -17.24 11.82
CA ILE A 392 -41.30 -17.62 13.19
C ILE A 392 -40.34 -18.83 13.12
N GLY A 393 -39.31 -18.81 13.95
CA GLY A 393 -38.22 -19.79 13.93
C GLY A 393 -37.09 -19.46 12.94
N ALA A 394 -37.23 -18.43 12.11
CA ALA A 394 -36.18 -18.06 11.18
C ALA A 394 -34.94 -17.50 11.89
N VAL A 395 -33.76 -17.83 11.39
CA VAL A 395 -32.49 -17.28 11.90
C VAL A 395 -32.12 -16.02 11.11
N ILE A 396 -32.00 -14.90 11.81
CA ILE A 396 -31.67 -13.59 11.25
C ILE A 396 -30.38 -13.03 11.88
N MET A 397 -29.76 -12.07 11.20
CA MET A 397 -28.53 -11.41 11.64
C MET A 397 -28.71 -9.89 11.59
N LEU A 398 -28.28 -9.20 12.64
CA LEU A 398 -28.25 -7.74 12.71
C LEU A 398 -27.22 -7.15 11.72
N LEU A 399 -27.62 -6.09 11.02
CA LEU A 399 -26.79 -5.36 10.05
C LEU A 399 -26.10 -4.11 10.64
N ARG A 400 -26.51 -3.69 11.84
CA ARG A 400 -25.97 -2.52 12.55
C ARG A 400 -25.90 -2.79 14.05
N ASN A 401 -25.12 -1.96 14.75
CA ASN A 401 -25.09 -1.96 16.20
C ASN A 401 -26.38 -1.29 16.71
N LEU A 402 -27.13 -2.00 17.56
CA LEU A 402 -28.34 -1.47 18.22
C LEU A 402 -28.07 -1.15 19.68
N ASP A 403 -27.39 -2.05 20.38
CA ASP A 403 -26.99 -1.85 21.77
C ASP A 403 -25.65 -2.53 22.03
N LEU A 404 -24.58 -1.73 22.08
CA LEU A 404 -23.23 -2.21 22.33
C LEU A 404 -23.07 -2.80 23.75
N LYS A 405 -23.80 -2.28 24.73
CA LYS A 405 -23.70 -2.72 26.13
C LYS A 405 -24.46 -4.04 26.35
N GLY A 406 -25.63 -4.17 25.73
CA GLY A 406 -26.43 -5.38 25.72
C GLY A 406 -25.94 -6.49 24.78
N GLY A 407 -24.85 -6.25 24.04
CA GLY A 407 -24.27 -7.24 23.12
C GLY A 407 -24.96 -7.35 21.76
N LEU A 408 -25.87 -6.42 21.42
CA LEU A 408 -26.56 -6.36 20.12
C LEU A 408 -25.72 -5.57 19.10
N CYS A 409 -24.62 -6.19 18.69
CA CYS A 409 -23.70 -5.65 17.69
C CYS A 409 -24.07 -6.11 16.27
N ASN A 410 -23.51 -5.45 15.26
CA ASN A 410 -23.55 -5.90 13.87
C ASN A 410 -22.99 -7.34 13.77
N GLY A 411 -23.73 -8.23 13.10
CA GLY A 411 -23.39 -9.65 13.00
C GLY A 411 -24.05 -10.55 14.05
N THR A 412 -24.69 -9.98 15.10
CA THR A 412 -25.39 -10.78 16.12
C THR A 412 -26.53 -11.57 15.48
N ARG A 413 -26.57 -12.88 15.75
CA ARG A 413 -27.60 -13.78 15.24
C ARG A 413 -28.75 -13.92 16.24
N LEU A 414 -29.97 -13.87 15.72
CA LEU A 414 -31.20 -13.99 16.48
C LEU A 414 -32.09 -15.06 15.86
N MET A 415 -32.78 -15.84 16.68
CA MET A 415 -33.91 -16.68 16.25
C MET A 415 -35.21 -15.90 16.43
N VAL A 416 -36.00 -15.79 15.38
CA VAL A 416 -37.30 -15.10 15.42
C VAL A 416 -38.27 -15.88 16.30
N ARG A 417 -38.80 -15.24 17.33
CA ARG A 417 -39.79 -15.82 18.24
C ARG A 417 -41.20 -15.27 18.00
N ALA A 418 -41.32 -14.00 17.64
CA ALA A 418 -42.58 -13.40 17.20
C ALA A 418 -42.36 -12.25 16.21
N LEU A 419 -43.35 -12.03 15.33
CA LEU A 419 -43.29 -11.07 14.23
C LEU A 419 -44.41 -10.02 14.37
N HIS A 420 -44.10 -8.87 14.97
CA HIS A 420 -45.03 -7.76 15.13
C HIS A 420 -44.87 -6.71 14.03
N ASN A 421 -45.77 -5.72 13.95
CA ASN A 421 -45.72 -4.72 12.89
C ASN A 421 -44.55 -3.74 13.06
N ASN A 422 -44.23 -3.40 14.32
CA ASN A 422 -43.25 -2.35 14.65
C ASN A 422 -41.92 -2.89 15.21
N TYR A 423 -41.88 -4.14 15.62
CA TYR A 423 -40.68 -4.80 16.13
C TYR A 423 -40.66 -6.30 15.83
N ILE A 424 -39.47 -6.89 15.83
CA ILE A 424 -39.26 -8.34 15.77
C ILE A 424 -38.80 -8.79 17.17
N ASP A 425 -39.48 -9.78 17.75
CA ASP A 425 -39.01 -10.46 18.96
C ASP A 425 -38.02 -11.56 18.54
N GLY A 426 -36.77 -11.40 18.94
CA GLY A 426 -35.68 -12.31 18.63
C GLY A 426 -34.99 -12.81 19.88
N GLU A 427 -34.51 -14.04 19.85
CA GLU A 427 -33.66 -14.61 20.90
C GLU A 427 -32.22 -14.71 20.41
N VAL A 428 -31.27 -14.19 21.20
CA VAL A 428 -29.85 -14.17 20.83
C VAL A 428 -29.28 -15.59 20.84
N LEU A 429 -28.66 -15.99 19.73
CA LEU A 429 -28.12 -17.35 19.57
C LEU A 429 -26.66 -17.50 20.00
N THR A 430 -25.88 -16.41 19.96
CA THR A 430 -24.42 -16.48 20.16
C THR A 430 -23.88 -15.27 20.91
N GLY A 431 -22.81 -15.48 21.67
CA GLY A 431 -22.10 -14.43 22.40
C GLY A 431 -22.54 -14.34 23.86
N VAL A 432 -22.08 -13.28 24.53
CA VAL A 432 -22.26 -13.07 25.98
C VAL A 432 -23.73 -12.96 26.41
N SER A 433 -24.60 -12.57 25.47
CA SER A 433 -26.03 -12.38 25.69
C SER A 433 -26.88 -13.54 25.16
N ALA A 434 -26.29 -14.70 24.86
CA ALA A 434 -27.01 -15.85 24.32
C ALA A 434 -28.18 -16.27 25.25
N GLY A 435 -29.33 -16.58 24.65
CA GLY A 435 -30.58 -16.90 25.35
C GLY A 435 -31.44 -15.68 25.72
N ASN A 436 -30.92 -14.45 25.64
CA ASN A 436 -31.70 -13.26 25.95
C ASN A 436 -32.71 -12.94 24.85
N ARG A 437 -33.93 -12.55 25.26
CA ARG A 437 -34.98 -12.02 24.37
C ARG A 437 -34.76 -10.53 24.12
N VAL A 438 -34.81 -10.13 22.85
CA VAL A 438 -34.51 -8.78 22.40
C VAL A 438 -35.51 -8.32 21.33
N PHE A 439 -35.80 -7.03 21.31
CA PHE A 439 -36.73 -6.43 20.37
C PHE A 439 -35.98 -5.60 19.33
N VAL A 440 -36.15 -5.95 18.05
CA VAL A 440 -35.51 -5.25 16.94
C VAL A 440 -36.50 -4.29 16.28
N PRO A 441 -36.31 -2.96 16.40
CA PRO A 441 -37.18 -1.97 15.75
C PRO A 441 -36.76 -1.73 14.29
N ARG A 442 -37.65 -1.07 13.52
CA ARG A 442 -37.27 -0.50 12.23
C ARG A 442 -36.36 0.70 12.44
N VAL A 443 -35.30 0.81 11.64
CA VAL A 443 -34.34 1.92 11.71
C VAL A 443 -34.16 2.52 10.31
N GLN A 444 -33.85 3.79 10.25
CA GLN A 444 -33.47 4.44 9.00
C GLN A 444 -31.99 4.19 8.73
N LEU A 445 -31.71 3.66 7.55
CA LEU A 445 -30.38 3.25 7.12
C LEU A 445 -30.00 4.05 5.88
N ALA A 446 -28.76 4.53 5.86
CA ALA A 446 -28.13 5.09 4.68
C ALA A 446 -26.86 4.28 4.37
N PRO A 447 -26.52 4.09 3.08
CA PRO A 447 -25.29 3.45 2.68
C PRO A 447 -24.08 4.30 3.10
N SER A 448 -22.97 3.64 3.43
CA SER A 448 -21.74 4.32 3.88
C SER A 448 -20.82 4.72 2.72
N ASP A 449 -20.97 4.07 1.55
CA ASP A 449 -20.27 4.37 0.31
C ASP A 449 -21.20 4.00 -0.85
N SER A 450 -21.61 4.98 -1.66
CA SER A 450 -22.38 4.73 -2.87
C SER A 450 -21.85 5.57 -4.03
N ASN A 451 -21.58 4.94 -5.16
CA ASN A 451 -21.34 5.62 -6.45
C ASN A 451 -22.65 6.16 -7.07
N LEU A 452 -23.72 6.28 -6.29
CA LEU A 452 -24.97 6.86 -6.76
C LEU A 452 -24.89 8.39 -6.63
N PRO A 453 -25.54 9.14 -7.54
CA PRO A 453 -25.56 10.60 -7.50
C PRO A 453 -26.39 11.16 -6.33
N PHE A 454 -27.01 10.30 -5.52
CA PHE A 454 -27.87 10.68 -4.39
C PHE A 454 -27.69 9.74 -3.19
N THR A 455 -28.11 10.20 -2.01
CA THR A 455 -28.10 9.38 -0.79
C THR A 455 -29.44 8.67 -0.61
N LEU A 456 -29.44 7.34 -0.71
CA LEU A 456 -30.63 6.50 -0.45
C LEU A 456 -30.86 6.33 1.06
N LYS A 457 -32.02 6.74 1.55
CA LYS A 457 -32.49 6.51 2.92
C LYS A 457 -33.57 5.43 2.91
N ARG A 458 -33.31 4.29 3.56
CA ARG A 458 -34.26 3.17 3.68
C ARG A 458 -34.67 2.95 5.13
N ARG A 459 -35.96 3.03 5.44
CA ARG A 459 -36.52 2.66 6.74
C ARG A 459 -37.00 1.21 6.73
N GLN A 460 -36.28 0.33 7.41
CA GLN A 460 -36.56 -1.10 7.47
C GLN A 460 -35.96 -1.73 8.74
N PHE A 461 -36.35 -2.96 9.09
CA PHE A 461 -35.64 -3.72 10.11
C PHE A 461 -34.16 -3.95 9.68
N PRO A 462 -33.17 -3.67 10.54
CA PRO A 462 -31.75 -3.78 10.20
C PRO A 462 -31.29 -5.24 10.30
N VAL A 463 -31.98 -6.14 9.59
CA VAL A 463 -31.77 -7.58 9.65
C VAL A 463 -31.70 -8.19 8.26
N ARG A 464 -31.03 -9.33 8.17
CA ARG A 464 -31.09 -10.24 7.03
C ARG A 464 -31.20 -11.68 7.50
N LEU A 465 -31.67 -12.57 6.65
CA LEU A 465 -31.61 -14.01 6.91
C LEU A 465 -30.15 -14.47 7.06
N ALA A 466 -29.92 -15.44 7.94
CA ALA A 466 -28.57 -15.83 8.36
C ALA A 466 -28.36 -17.36 8.34
N TYR A 467 -28.84 -18.03 7.28
CA TYR A 467 -28.59 -19.46 7.04
C TYR A 467 -27.22 -19.76 6.46
N SER A 468 -26.64 -18.78 5.76
CA SER A 468 -25.28 -18.87 5.26
C SER A 468 -24.52 -17.59 5.59
N MET A 469 -23.21 -17.72 5.82
CA MET A 469 -22.32 -16.58 6.00
C MET A 469 -20.95 -16.87 5.42
N THR A 470 -20.23 -15.81 5.05
CA THR A 470 -18.84 -15.98 4.63
C THR A 470 -17.96 -16.36 5.82
N ILE A 471 -16.92 -17.14 5.58
CA ILE A 471 -15.97 -17.56 6.64
C ILE A 471 -15.36 -16.35 7.35
N ASN A 472 -15.04 -15.27 6.63
CA ASN A 472 -14.56 -14.03 7.24
C ASN A 472 -15.55 -13.43 8.26
N LYS A 473 -16.86 -13.58 8.05
CA LYS A 473 -17.89 -13.11 8.99
C LYS A 473 -18.11 -14.05 10.17
N SER A 474 -17.72 -15.31 10.03
CA SER A 474 -17.74 -16.31 11.11
C SER A 474 -16.56 -16.18 12.08
N GLN A 475 -15.53 -15.40 11.74
CA GLN A 475 -14.33 -15.28 12.55
C GLN A 475 -14.68 -14.81 13.98
N GLY A 476 -14.21 -15.57 14.98
CA GLY A 476 -14.50 -15.30 16.40
C GLY A 476 -15.84 -15.85 16.90
N GLN A 477 -16.62 -16.53 16.05
CA GLN A 477 -17.82 -17.26 16.47
C GLN A 477 -17.52 -18.75 16.67
N THR A 478 -18.22 -19.37 17.62
CA THR A 478 -18.17 -20.82 17.87
C THR A 478 -19.48 -21.44 17.41
N PHE A 479 -19.41 -22.63 16.82
CA PHE A 479 -20.56 -23.35 16.27
C PHE A 479 -20.47 -24.83 16.66
N ASP A 480 -21.62 -25.44 16.98
CA ASP A 480 -21.69 -26.86 17.30
C ASP A 480 -21.59 -27.75 16.04
N LYS A 481 -22.23 -27.32 14.95
CA LYS A 481 -22.19 -27.96 13.64
C LYS A 481 -22.18 -26.90 12.54
N VAL A 482 -21.38 -27.14 11.51
CA VAL A 482 -21.29 -26.28 10.33
C VAL A 482 -21.10 -27.12 9.08
N ASP A 483 -21.83 -26.75 8.03
CA ASP A 483 -21.62 -27.28 6.70
C ASP A 483 -20.77 -26.28 5.92
N VAL A 484 -19.65 -26.73 5.37
CA VAL A 484 -18.73 -25.86 4.60
C VAL A 484 -18.93 -26.12 3.12
N CYS A 485 -19.45 -25.12 2.39
CA CYS A 485 -19.54 -25.20 0.94
C CYS A 485 -18.21 -24.75 0.32
N VAL A 486 -17.36 -25.74 0.00
CA VAL A 486 -15.98 -25.54 -0.49
C VAL A 486 -15.93 -24.82 -1.85
N CYS A 487 -16.95 -25.01 -2.70
CA CYS A 487 -17.03 -24.35 -4.01
C CYS A 487 -17.22 -22.83 -3.92
N ILE A 488 -17.74 -22.30 -2.79
CA ILE A 488 -18.26 -20.92 -2.69
C ILE A 488 -17.78 -20.19 -1.40
N CYS A 489 -16.95 -20.83 -0.56
CA CYS A 489 -16.40 -20.26 0.69
C CYS A 489 -17.47 -19.79 1.70
N LEU A 490 -18.58 -20.54 1.81
CA LEU A 490 -19.69 -20.29 2.73
C LEU A 490 -19.69 -21.30 3.88
N LEU A 491 -19.97 -20.81 5.08
CA LEU A 491 -20.46 -21.60 6.21
C LEU A 491 -21.98 -21.60 6.17
N ILE A 492 -22.56 -22.77 5.98
CA ILE A 492 -23.98 -23.06 6.17
C ILE A 492 -24.13 -23.47 7.63
N CYS A 493 -24.88 -22.68 8.38
CA CYS A 493 -25.16 -22.98 9.78
C CYS A 493 -26.42 -23.86 9.81
N VAL A 494 -26.25 -25.13 10.19
CA VAL A 494 -27.36 -26.08 10.36
C VAL A 494 -28.02 -25.89 11.71
#